data_AF-A0A1Z8ZBC0-F1
#
_entry.id   AF-A0A1Z8ZBC0-F1
#
_cell.length_a   1.000
_cell.length_b   1.000
_cell.length_c   1.000
_cell.angle_alpha   90.00
_cell.angle_beta   90.00
_cell.angle_gamma   90.00
#
_symmetry.space_group_name_H-M   'P 1'
#
loop_
_entity.id
_entity.type
_entity.pdbx_description
1 polymer ?
#
loop_
_entity_poly.entity_id
_entity_poly.type
_entity_poly.pdbx_seq_one_letter_code
_entity_poly.pdbx_strand_id
1 'polypeptide(L)' 'MRKKIEKNSETKMSFSNIRHLKMPEKLWKLVTKASKSDRSINNYIISLIENDLIKRKMLKKSDRKKFQSKNTQFRKRSN' A
#
# COMPACT_ATOMS: atom_id res chain seq x y z
N MET A 1 3.57 38.88 -22.85
CA MET A 1 2.52 37.87 -22.60
C MET A 1 3.14 36.68 -21.88
N ARG A 2 2.64 36.34 -20.69
CA ARG A 2 3.20 35.31 -19.81
C ARG A 2 2.84 33.91 -20.32
N LYS A 3 3.84 33.12 -20.75
CA LYS A 3 3.66 31.69 -21.03
C LYS A 3 3.44 30.96 -19.70
N LYS A 4 2.26 30.34 -19.58
CA LYS A 4 1.83 29.49 -18.48
C LYS A 4 2.77 28.29 -18.43
N ILE A 5 3.56 28.17 -17.35
CA ILE A 5 4.35 26.98 -17.07
C ILE A 5 3.34 25.88 -16.74
N GLU A 6 3.24 24.89 -17.61
CA GLU A 6 2.42 23.71 -17.43
C GLU A 6 2.88 22.99 -16.16
N LYS A 7 1.89 22.72 -15.30
CA LYS A 7 2.07 22.04 -14.03
C LYS A 7 2.85 20.76 -14.26
N ASN A 8 4.07 20.73 -13.71
CA ASN A 8 4.85 19.52 -13.47
C ASN A 8 3.88 18.40 -13.09
N SER A 9 3.88 17.36 -13.93
CA SER A 9 3.41 16.03 -13.57
C SER A 9 4.09 15.69 -12.25
N GLU A 10 3.34 15.86 -11.17
CA GLU A 10 3.66 15.36 -9.85
C GLU A 10 3.63 13.84 -9.95
N THR A 11 4.69 13.29 -10.53
CA THR A 11 5.15 11.93 -10.29
C THR A 11 5.57 11.94 -8.83
N LYS A 12 4.58 11.95 -7.94
CA LYS A 12 4.77 11.90 -6.49
C LYS A 12 5.54 10.62 -6.25
N MET A 13 6.84 10.79 -6.10
CA MET A 13 7.79 9.75 -5.81
C MET A 13 7.16 8.88 -4.73
N SER A 14 6.83 7.65 -5.11
CA SER A 14 6.74 6.56 -4.16
C SER A 14 8.16 6.36 -3.65
N PHE A 15 8.63 7.26 -2.77
CA PHE A 15 9.71 6.94 -1.87
C PHE A 15 9.18 5.79 -1.03
N SER A 16 9.44 4.57 -1.49
CA SER A 16 9.36 3.39 -0.64
C SER A 16 10.42 3.63 0.41
N ASN A 17 10.06 4.31 1.50
CA ASN A 17 10.92 4.46 2.66
C ASN A 17 11.12 3.05 3.22
N ILE A 18 12.21 2.39 2.79
CA ILE A 18 12.58 1.07 3.27
C ILE A 18 13.08 1.28 4.70
N ARG A 19 12.26 0.86 5.66
CA ARG A 19 12.62 0.85 7.07
C ARG A 19 12.84 -0.59 7.50
N HIS A 20 13.98 -0.85 8.11
CA HIS A 20 14.28 -2.17 8.68
C HIS A 20 13.59 -2.30 10.04
N LEU A 21 12.91 -3.43 10.26
CA LEU A 21 12.23 -3.76 11.50
C LEU A 21 12.86 -5.02 12.07
N LYS A 22 13.50 -4.91 13.24
CA LYS A 22 13.98 -6.09 13.96
C LYS A 22 12.81 -6.75 14.69
N MET A 23 12.63 -8.04 14.49
CA MET A 23 11.64 -8.86 15.20
C MET A 23 12.29 -10.14 15.72
N PRO A 24 11.80 -10.70 16.85
CA PRO A 24 12.19 -12.03 17.30
C PRO A 24 11.82 -13.09 16.26
N GLU A 25 12.66 -14.12 16.13
CA GLU A 25 12.46 -15.19 15.14
C GLU A 25 11.13 -15.93 15.33
N LYS A 26 10.70 -16.13 16.59
CA LYS A 26 9.41 -16.73 16.93
C LYS A 26 8.25 -15.94 16.32
N LEU A 27 8.30 -14.61 16.43
CA LEU A 27 7.27 -13.73 15.87
C LEU A 27 7.31 -13.77 14.35
N TRP A 28 8.49 -13.75 13.74
CA TRP A 28 8.64 -13.83 12.30
C TRP A 28 8.03 -15.11 11.72
N LYS A 29 8.23 -16.27 12.37
CA LYS A 29 7.61 -17.56 11.98
C LYS A 29 6.08 -17.53 12.07
N LEU A 30 5.51 -16.81 13.03
CA LEU A 30 4.06 -16.68 13.15
C LEU A 30 3.50 -15.74 12.09
N VAL A 31 4.15 -14.60 11.86
CA VAL A 31 3.79 -13.63 10.82
C VAL A 31 3.81 -14.28 9.46
N THR A 32 4.85 -15.06 9.13
CA THR A 32 4.96 -15.75 7.84
C THR A 32 3.90 -16.84 7.65
N LYS A 33 3.49 -17.53 8.73
CA LYS A 33 2.36 -18.48 8.69
C LYS A 33 1.03 -17.77 8.48
N ALA A 34 0.79 -16.67 9.19
CA ALA A 34 -0.45 -15.91 9.12
C ALA A 34 -0.61 -15.18 7.77
N SER A 35 0.49 -14.69 7.19
CA SER A 35 0.47 -13.96 5.92
C SER A 35 0.29 -14.85 4.68
N LYS A 36 0.12 -16.17 4.82
CA LYS A 36 0.00 -17.09 3.66
C LYS A 36 -1.22 -16.79 2.80
N SER A 37 -2.27 -16.22 3.37
CA SER A 37 -3.46 -15.77 2.64
C SER A 37 -3.26 -14.44 1.91
N ASP A 38 -2.22 -13.69 2.25
CA ASP A 38 -1.95 -12.37 1.70
C ASP A 38 -0.94 -12.43 0.55
N ARG A 39 -1.03 -11.44 -0.34
CA ARG A 39 -0.13 -11.31 -1.50
C ARG A 39 1.35 -11.14 -1.10
N SER A 40 1.63 -10.64 0.10
CA SER A 40 2.98 -10.55 0.66
C SER A 40 2.94 -10.35 2.18
N ILE A 41 4.01 -10.76 2.87
CA ILE A 41 4.21 -10.48 4.31
C ILE A 41 4.11 -8.97 4.60
N ASN A 42 4.69 -8.14 3.73
CA ASN A 42 4.61 -6.69 3.87
C ASN A 42 3.17 -6.17 3.84
N ASN A 43 2.33 -6.68 2.94
CA ASN A 43 0.92 -6.28 2.85
C ASN A 43 0.12 -6.70 4.08
N TYR A 44 0.42 -7.87 4.63
CA TYR A 44 -0.16 -8.34 5.88
C TYR A 44 0.19 -7.42 7.04
N ILE A 45 1.48 -7.10 7.22
CA ILE A 45 1.96 -6.19 8.27
C ILE A 45 1.32 -4.81 8.13
N ILE A 46 1.29 -4.24 6.92
CA ILE A 46 0.64 -2.95 6.66
C ILE A 46 -0.84 -3.00 7.04
N SER A 47 -1.56 -4.04 6.61
CA SER A 47 -2.99 -4.18 6.90
C SER A 47 -3.28 -4.30 8.40
N LEU A 48 -2.43 -5.01 9.16
CA LEU A 48 -2.54 -5.08 10.62
C LEU A 48 -2.38 -3.71 11.26
N ILE A 49 -1.35 -2.96 10.87
CA ILE A 49 -1.08 -1.62 11.40
C ILE A 49 -2.21 -0.66 11.04
N GLU A 50 -2.64 -0.63 9.77
CA GLU A 50 -3.76 0.21 9.32
C GLU A 50 -5.05 -0.11 10.11
N ASN A 51 -5.36 -1.40 10.31
CA ASN A 51 -6.54 -1.80 11.07
C ASN A 51 -6.48 -1.35 12.53
N ASP A 52 -5.31 -1.46 13.18
CA ASP A 52 -5.13 -0.99 14.56
C ASP A 52 -5.24 0.54 14.65
N LEU A 53 -4.62 1.28 13.74
CA LEU A 53 -4.69 2.74 13.69
C LEU A 53 -6.10 3.25 13.41
N ILE A 54 -6.88 2.55 12.57
CA ILE A 54 -8.29 2.86 12.34
C ILE A 54 -9.11 2.64 13.61
N LYS A 55 -8.90 1.52 14.32
CA LYS A 55 -9.58 1.24 15.59
C LYS A 55 -9.27 2.31 16.64
N ARG A 56 -8.03 2.80 16.68
CA ARG A 56 -7.60 3.92 17.54
C ARG A 56 -8.07 5.30 17.05
N LYS A 57 -8.83 5.37 15.94
CA LYS A 57 -9.28 6.62 15.29
C LYS A 57 -8.14 7.56 14.86
N MET A 58 -6.93 7.03 14.70
CA MET A 58 -5.75 7.78 14.23
C MET A 58 -5.66 7.81 12.71
N LEU A 59 -6.35 6.89 12.02
CA LEU A 59 -6.42 6.81 10.57
C LEU A 59 -7.89 6.68 10.15
N LYS A 60 -8.31 7.41 9.10
CA LYS A 60 -9.66 7.22 8.54
C LYS A 60 -9.66 6.00 7.64
N LYS A 61 -10.78 5.28 7.62
CA LYS A 61 -10.96 4.10 6.75
C LYS A 61 -10.78 4.42 5.25
N SER A 62 -11.05 5.66 4.84
CA SER A 62 -10.84 6.17 3.48
C SER A 62 -9.37 6.20 3.06
N ASP A 63 -8.48 6.38 4.02
CA ASP A 63 -7.05 6.61 3.80
C ASP A 63 -6.27 5.29 3.77
N ARG A 64 -6.97 4.17 4.02
CA ARG A 64 -6.43 2.82 3.89
C ARG A 64 -5.91 2.64 2.46
N LYS A 65 -4.70 2.10 2.33
CA LYS A 65 -4.13 1.79 1.01
C LYS A 65 -5.01 0.76 0.32
N LYS A 66 -5.88 1.22 -0.60
CA LYS A 66 -6.65 0.32 -1.46
C LYS A 66 -5.65 -0.40 -2.34
N PHE A 67 -5.40 -1.67 -2.02
CA PHE A 67 -4.79 -2.57 -2.99
C PHE A 67 -5.73 -2.56 -4.18
N GLN A 68 -5.34 -1.85 -5.24
CA GLN A 68 -5.99 -2.03 -6.53
C GLN A 68 -5.82 -3.51 -6.83
N SER A 69 -6.90 -4.29 -6.68
CA SER A 69 -7.06 -5.45 -7.54
C SER A 69 -6.73 -4.93 -8.92
N LYS A 70 -5.85 -5.62 -9.65
CA LYS A 70 -5.64 -5.28 -11.04
C LYS A 70 -7.03 -5.39 -11.66
N ASN A 71 -7.72 -4.25 -11.82
CA ASN A 71 -8.78 -4.13 -12.78
C ASN A 71 -8.03 -4.36 -14.07
N THR A 72 -8.06 -5.61 -14.53
CA THR A 72 -8.00 -5.93 -15.94
C THR A 72 -9.13 -5.13 -16.55
N GLN A 73 -8.86 -3.84 -16.82
CA GLN A 73 -9.55 -3.12 -17.86
C GLN A 73 -9.22 -3.93 -19.10
N PHE A 74 -10.08 -4.90 -19.40
CA PHE A 74 -10.23 -5.46 -20.73
C PHE A 74 -10.49 -4.24 -21.60
N ARG A 75 -9.41 -3.67 -22.17
CA ARG A 75 -9.50 -2.72 -23.25
C ARG A 75 -10.15 -3.51 -24.36
N LYS A 76 -11.47 -3.36 -24.51
CA LYS A 76 -12.18 -3.82 -25.70
C LYS A 76 -11.44 -3.17 -26.87
N ARG A 77 -10.61 -3.95 -27.56
CA ARG A 77 -10.14 -3.60 -28.89
C ARG A 77 -11.39 -3.60 -29.75
N SER A 78 -11.92 -2.42 -30.04
CA SER A 78 -12.83 -2.23 -31.16
C SER A 78 -12.02 -2.50 -32.43
N ASN A 79 -12.38 -3.58 -33.12
CA ASN A 79 -12.06 -3.73 -34.55
C ASN A 79 -12.86 -2.70 -35.36
#